data_AF-A0A662FDE3-F1
#
_entry.id   AF-A0A662FDE3-F1
#
_cell.length_a   1.000
_cell.length_b   1.000
_cell.length_c   1.000
_cell.angle_alpha   90.00
_cell.angle_beta   90.00
_cell.angle_gamma   90.00
#
_symmetry.space_group_name_H-M   'P 1'
#
loop_
_entity.id
_entity.type
_entity.pdbx_description
1 polymer ?
#
loop_
_entity_poly.entity_id
_entity_poly.type
_entity_poly.pdbx_seq_one_letter_code
_entity_poly.pdbx_strand_id
1 'polypeptide(L)'
;MSRKTKIITVTIISLVVFLMLFTAYLVAKFGGFITGGTSISCGCTSDESCDDNDPCTEDICLYPENCYASRCIHIEKEECKIEK
;
A
#
# COMPACT_ATOMS: atom_id res chain seq x y z
N MET A 1 10.98 38.50 38.56
CA MET A 1 10.73 37.91 37.22
C MET A 1 9.97 38.92 36.36
N SER A 2 10.59 39.43 35.28
CA SER A 2 10.05 40.52 34.46
C SER A 2 8.81 40.05 33.67
N ARG A 3 7.84 40.95 33.40
CA ARG A 3 6.65 40.63 32.58
C ARG A 3 7.03 40.00 31.23
N LYS A 4 8.13 40.46 30.64
CA LYS A 4 8.69 39.92 29.39
C LYS A 4 9.13 38.46 29.57
N THR A 5 9.82 38.15 30.67
CA THR A 5 10.25 36.79 31.02
C THR A 5 9.05 35.86 31.20
N LYS A 6 7.98 36.33 31.86
CA LYS A 6 6.75 35.54 32.05
C LYS A 6 6.05 35.20 30.73
N ILE A 7 5.94 36.18 29.82
CA ILE A 7 5.32 35.98 28.50
C ILE A 7 6.12 34.94 27.71
N ILE A 8 7.44 35.07 27.66
CA ILE A 8 8.32 34.14 26.95
C ILE A 8 8.21 32.71 27.52
N THR A 9 8.17 32.56 28.85
CA THR A 9 8.01 31.24 29.44
C THR A 9 6.67 30.60 29.12
N VAL A 10 5.58 31.38 29.11
CA VAL A 10 4.24 30.86 28.81
C VAL A 10 4.11 30.45 27.34
N THR A 11 4.67 31.23 26.41
CA THR A 11 4.63 30.89 24.98
C THR A 11 5.42 29.62 24.68
N ILE A 12 6.61 29.46 25.29
CA ILE A 12 7.42 28.24 25.12
C ILE A 12 6.68 27.02 25.66
N ILE A 13 6.13 27.09 26.88
CA ILE A 13 5.38 25.98 27.47
C ILE A 13 4.18 25.62 26.59
N SER A 14 3.43 26.61 26.11
CA SER A 14 2.29 26.39 25.22
C SER A 14 2.68 25.69 23.91
N LEU A 15 3.83 26.07 23.33
CA LEU A 15 4.32 25.49 22.08
C LEU A 15 4.76 24.02 22.29
N VAL A 16 5.45 23.74 23.40
CA VAL A 16 5.86 22.37 23.76
C VAL A 16 4.64 21.47 23.97
N VAL A 17 3.62 21.95 24.69
CA VAL A 17 2.37 21.19 24.91
C VAL A 17 1.66 20.94 23.58
N PHE A 18 1.58 21.95 22.70
CA PHE A 18 0.97 21.81 21.38
C PHE A 18 1.69 20.77 20.52
N LEU A 19 3.03 20.79 20.50
CA LEU A 19 3.82 19.80 19.76
C LEU A 19 3.59 18.38 20.29
N MET A 20 3.57 18.18 21.60
CA MET A 20 3.32 16.87 22.21
C MET A 20 1.92 16.32 21.88
N LEU A 21 0.90 17.19 21.89
CA LEU A 21 -0.46 16.80 21.53
C LEU A 21 -0.60 16.52 20.03
N PHE A 22 0.07 17.32 19.20
CA PHE A 22 0.07 17.12 17.75
C PHE A 22 0.76 15.82 17.35
N THR A 23 1.91 15.48 17.94
CA THR A 23 2.58 14.20 17.69
C THR A 23 1.74 13.03 18.20
N ALA A 24 1.13 13.14 19.39
CA ALA A 24 0.22 12.11 19.90
C ALA A 24 -1.01 11.93 18.99
N TYR A 25 -1.59 13.01 18.46
CA TYR A 25 -2.68 12.98 17.50
C TYR A 25 -2.27 12.29 16.20
N LEU A 26 -1.08 12.62 15.66
CA LEU A 26 -0.55 11.97 14.47
C LEU A 26 -0.31 10.48 14.71
N VAL A 27 0.28 10.08 15.83
CA VAL A 27 0.46 8.66 16.16
C VAL A 27 -0.88 7.96 16.35
N ALA A 28 -1.90 8.58 16.95
CA ALA A 28 -3.21 7.96 17.10
C ALA A 28 -3.98 7.85 15.77
N LYS A 29 -3.86 8.85 14.89
CA LYS A 29 -4.54 8.88 13.58
C LYS A 29 -3.85 8.06 12.50
N PHE A 30 -2.52 8.09 12.49
CA PHE A 30 -1.67 7.39 11.54
C PHE A 30 -0.95 6.21 12.19
N GLY A 31 -1.54 5.60 13.22
CA GLY A 31 -0.98 4.54 14.09
C GLY A 31 -0.30 3.38 13.39
N GLY A 32 0.90 3.66 12.89
CA GLY A 32 1.65 2.82 12.00
C GLY A 32 2.79 3.65 11.43
N PHE A 33 3.83 3.89 12.25
CA PHE A 33 5.16 4.05 11.69
C PHE A 33 5.44 2.73 10.96
N ILE A 34 5.34 2.76 9.63
CA ILE A 34 5.36 1.59 8.76
C ILE A 34 6.75 0.95 8.85
N THR A 35 6.93 0.03 9.79
CA THR A 35 7.96 -1.00 9.76
C THR A 35 7.45 -2.29 9.11
N GLY A 36 6.22 -2.29 8.62
CA GLY A 36 5.74 -3.31 7.69
C GLY A 36 6.07 -2.88 6.27
N GLY A 37 7.21 -3.31 5.74
CA GLY A 37 7.47 -3.18 4.31
C GLY A 37 6.23 -3.64 3.55
N THR A 38 5.67 -2.79 2.69
CA THR A 38 4.71 -3.26 1.70
C THR A 38 5.49 -4.25 0.85
N SER A 39 5.38 -5.54 1.15
CA SER A 39 5.72 -6.57 0.21
C SER A 39 4.82 -6.30 -0.98
N ILE A 40 5.39 -5.65 -1.98
CA ILE A 40 4.78 -5.42 -3.27
C ILE A 40 4.51 -6.84 -3.80
N SER A 41 3.29 -7.32 -3.58
CA SER A 41 2.85 -8.60 -4.10
C SER A 41 2.63 -8.36 -5.58
N CYS A 42 3.55 -8.85 -6.40
CA CYS A 42 3.34 -8.85 -7.85
C CYS A 42 2.11 -9.69 -8.15
N GLY A 43 1.28 -9.21 -9.07
CA GLY A 43 0.09 -9.93 -9.51
C GLY A 43 0.47 -11.25 -10.16
N CYS A 44 1.41 -11.22 -11.10
CA CYS A 44 1.98 -12.41 -11.74
C CYS A 44 3.43 -12.15 -12.16
N THR A 45 4.25 -13.21 -12.23
CA THR A 45 5.65 -13.14 -12.65
C THR A 45 5.96 -13.99 -13.88
N SER A 46 5.07 -14.91 -14.22
CA SER A 46 5.14 -15.80 -15.39
C SER A 46 3.73 -16.27 -15.76
N ASP A 47 3.56 -16.79 -16.97
CA ASP A 47 2.29 -17.38 -17.40
C ASP A 47 1.85 -18.52 -16.46
N GLU A 48 2.79 -19.38 -16.04
CA GLU A 48 2.55 -20.45 -15.06
C GLU A 48 2.05 -19.93 -13.69
N SER A 49 2.38 -18.69 -13.31
CA SER A 49 1.86 -18.10 -12.06
C SER A 49 0.38 -17.69 -12.15
N CYS A 50 -0.17 -17.68 -13.36
CA CYS A 50 -1.56 -17.41 -13.65
C CYS A 50 -2.38 -18.68 -13.92
N ASP A 51 -1.86 -19.88 -13.67
CA ASP A 51 -2.58 -21.13 -13.92
C ASP A 51 -3.89 -21.23 -13.09
N ASP A 52 -5.04 -21.22 -13.76
CA ASP A 52 -6.36 -21.42 -13.13
C ASP A 52 -6.81 -22.90 -13.11
N ASN A 53 -5.94 -23.80 -13.59
CA ASN A 53 -6.21 -25.22 -13.80
C ASN A 53 -7.37 -25.51 -14.77
N ASP A 54 -7.80 -24.54 -15.58
CA ASP A 54 -8.77 -24.76 -16.64
C ASP A 54 -8.04 -25.12 -17.95
N PRO A 55 -8.14 -26.37 -18.45
CA PRO A 55 -7.50 -26.74 -19.71
C PRO A 55 -8.06 -25.96 -20.92
N CYS A 56 -9.23 -25.34 -20.78
CA CYS A 56 -9.91 -24.56 -21.81
C CYS A 56 -9.51 -23.08 -21.85
N THR A 57 -8.65 -22.63 -20.96
CA THR A 57 -8.10 -21.28 -20.96
C THR A 57 -6.62 -21.31 -21.37
N GLU A 58 -6.17 -20.21 -21.97
CA GLU A 58 -4.76 -19.89 -22.15
C GLU A 58 -4.41 -18.78 -21.16
N ASP A 59 -3.47 -19.08 -20.25
CA ASP A 59 -3.08 -18.19 -19.17
C ASP A 59 -1.91 -17.32 -19.59
N ILE A 60 -2.08 -16.00 -19.47
CA ILE A 60 -1.09 -15.01 -19.89
C ILE A 60 -0.85 -14.02 -18.78
N CYS A 61 0.41 -13.86 -18.39
CA CYS A 61 0.86 -12.80 -17.49
C CYS A 61 1.28 -11.56 -18.30
N LEU A 62 0.47 -10.50 -18.24
CA LEU A 62 0.84 -9.23 -18.83
C LEU A 62 1.78 -8.46 -17.91
N TYR A 63 2.80 -7.82 -18.48
CA TYR A 63 3.78 -6.97 -17.77
C TYR A 63 4.51 -7.64 -16.59
N PRO A 64 5.11 -8.85 -16.77
CA PRO A 64 5.79 -9.56 -15.68
C PRO A 64 6.96 -8.77 -15.07
N GLU A 65 7.58 -7.89 -15.87
CA GLU A 65 8.67 -7.01 -15.44
C GLU A 65 8.21 -5.83 -14.56
N ASN A 66 6.91 -5.51 -14.56
CA ASN A 66 6.34 -4.41 -13.80
C ASN A 66 5.30 -4.91 -12.80
N CYS A 67 5.77 -5.16 -11.59
CA CYS A 67 4.98 -5.66 -10.47
C CYS A 67 3.73 -4.82 -10.13
N TYR A 68 3.69 -3.52 -10.46
CA TYR A 68 2.51 -2.67 -10.25
C TYR A 68 1.47 -2.78 -11.36
N ALA A 69 1.88 -3.27 -12.54
CA ALA A 69 1.02 -3.43 -13.72
C ALA A 69 0.78 -4.91 -14.08
N SER A 70 1.49 -5.83 -13.43
CA SER A 70 1.40 -7.26 -13.68
C SER A 70 -0.03 -7.77 -13.44
N ARG A 71 -0.61 -8.47 -14.42
CA ARG A 71 -1.97 -9.02 -14.30
C ARG A 71 -2.14 -10.30 -15.12
N CYS A 72 -2.90 -11.24 -14.58
CA CYS A 72 -3.31 -12.45 -15.28
C CYS A 72 -4.48 -12.18 -16.23
N ILE A 73 -4.45 -12.82 -17.39
CA ILE A 73 -5.55 -12.92 -18.33
C ILE A 73 -5.70 -14.39 -18.70
N HIS A 74 -6.93 -14.88 -18.64
CA HIS A 74 -7.31 -16.23 -19.07
C HIS A 74 -8.14 -16.08 -20.34
N ILE A 75 -7.62 -16.55 -21.46
CA ILE A 75 -8.29 -16.46 -22.77
C ILE A 75 -8.93 -17.81 -23.06
N GLU A 76 -10.25 -17.84 -23.19
CA GLU A 76 -10.97 -19.06 -23.57
C GLU A 76 -10.55 -19.53 -24.96
N LYS A 77 -10.15 -20.79 -25.08
CA LYS A 77 -9.76 -21.40 -26.35
C LYS A 77 -10.99 -21.65 -27.22
N GLU A 78 -10.88 -21.33 -28.50
CA GLU A 78 -12.00 -21.48 -29.45
C GLU A 78 -12.47 -22.94 -29.58
N GLU A 79 -11.61 -23.92 -29.33
CA GLU A 79 -11.97 -25.35 -29.34
C GLU A 79 -12.94 -25.75 -28.22
N CYS A 80 -12.88 -25.10 -27.07
CA CYS A 80 -13.82 -25.34 -25.95
C CYS A 80 -15.15 -24.61 -26.13
N LYS A 81 -15.19 -23.63 -27.02
CA LYS A 81 -16.39 -22.82 -27.32
C LYS A 81 -17.42 -23.58 -28.16
N ILE A 82 -16.98 -24.62 -28.87
CA ILE A 82 -17.81 -25.43 -29.78
C ILE A 82 -18.54 -26.56 -29.04
N GLU A 83 -18.11 -26.91 -27.82
CA GLU A 83 -18.71 -27.98 -26.99
C GLU A 83 -19.82 -27.51 -26.03
N LYS A 84 -20.29 -26.26 -26.14
CA LYS A 84 -21.30 -25.66 -25.25
C LYS A 84 -22.56 -25.23 -26.00
#